data_AF-A0A9D9XNF0-F1
#
_entry.id   AF-A0A9D9XNF0-F1
#
_cell.length_a   1.000
_cell.length_b   1.000
_cell.length_c   1.000
_cell.angle_alpha   90.00
_cell.angle_beta   90.00
_cell.angle_gamma   90.00
#
_symmetry.space_group_name_H-M   'P 1'
#
loop_
_entity.id
_entity.type
_entity.pdbx_description
1 polymer ?
#
loop_
_entity_poly.entity_id
_entity_poly.type
_entity_poly.pdbx_seq_one_letter_code
_entity_poly.pdbx_strand_id
1 'polypeptide(L)'
;MKKYKYIILAFLSITVFSCDMGGEPEIGGTGVKELSGEWWVEKYDINGEFKGGYDLITTSSTAKNSASELLFYDQGHFGGINVKLNSDLTNFTFSGTNVLNQYVREKILNPRVPLGTIDSTSKGRSISSYDLKIYKNKIKTLSNVISDSISIKVETAKIEVDFYKASSYNIEKLKNGKLDTTVNWTLQETKKQEKSPFYLRGYKRTGFLEDEH
;
A
#
# COMPACT_ATOMS: atom_id res chain seq x y z
N MET A 1 -68.02 -33.18 15.15
CA MET A 1 -66.88 -32.92 14.24
C MET A 1 -66.80 -31.50 13.66
N LYS A 2 -67.91 -30.73 13.57
CA LYS A 2 -67.89 -29.37 12.97
C LYS A 2 -67.15 -28.29 13.78
N LYS A 3 -66.99 -28.48 15.10
CA LYS A 3 -66.39 -27.47 16.02
C LYS A 3 -64.86 -27.43 15.99
N TYR A 4 -64.21 -28.56 15.65
CA TYR A 4 -62.74 -28.66 15.60
C TYR A 4 -62.14 -28.05 14.33
N LYS A 5 -62.94 -27.88 13.27
CA LYS A 5 -62.48 -27.24 12.01
C LYS A 5 -62.09 -25.77 12.20
N TYR A 6 -62.81 -25.05 13.07
CA TYR A 6 -62.50 -23.65 13.36
C TYR A 6 -61.26 -23.50 14.27
N ILE A 7 -61.01 -24.47 15.15
CA ILE A 7 -59.83 -24.49 16.02
C ILE A 7 -58.55 -24.74 15.20
N ILE A 8 -58.60 -25.67 14.25
CA ILE A 8 -57.46 -25.96 13.35
C ILE A 8 -57.17 -24.77 12.43
N LEU A 9 -58.20 -24.09 11.93
CA LEU A 9 -58.05 -22.90 11.09
C LEU A 9 -57.45 -21.71 11.88
N ALA A 10 -57.81 -21.55 13.15
CA ALA A 10 -57.26 -20.51 14.03
C ALA A 10 -55.79 -20.79 14.44
N PHE A 11 -55.39 -22.06 14.58
CA PHE A 11 -53.99 -22.42 14.83
C PHE A 11 -53.12 -22.27 13.58
N LEU A 12 -53.67 -22.51 12.38
CA LEU A 12 -52.94 -22.38 11.12
C LEU A 12 -52.59 -20.90 10.81
N SER A 13 -53.45 -19.95 11.18
CA SER A 13 -53.19 -18.51 10.99
C SER A 13 -52.08 -17.93 11.85
N ILE A 14 -51.66 -18.62 12.92
CA ILE A 14 -50.57 -18.15 13.80
C ILE A 14 -49.19 -18.51 13.23
N THR A 15 -49.13 -19.49 12.32
CA THR A 15 -47.85 -19.98 11.75
C THR A 15 -47.30 -19.14 10.59
N VAL A 16 -48.09 -18.21 10.04
CA VAL A 16 -47.70 -17.37 8.88
C VAL A 16 -47.02 -16.05 9.26
N PHE A 17 -46.87 -15.73 10.54
CA PHE A 17 -46.23 -14.49 11.02
C PHE A 17 -44.82 -14.66 11.59
N SER A 18 -44.23 -15.86 11.51
CA SER A 18 -42.90 -16.16 12.11
C SER A 18 -41.78 -16.34 11.08
N CYS A 19 -41.81 -15.58 10.00
CA CYS A 19 -40.63 -15.40 9.15
C CYS A 19 -40.28 -13.90 9.10
N ASP A 20 -40.05 -13.32 10.27
CA ASP A 20 -39.17 -12.16 10.34
C ASP A 20 -37.75 -12.70 10.12
N MET A 21 -37.37 -12.80 8.85
CA MET A 21 -35.96 -12.79 8.47
C MET A 21 -35.45 -11.43 8.93
N GLY A 22 -35.06 -11.34 10.20
CA GLY A 22 -34.50 -10.13 10.79
C GLY A 22 -33.49 -9.56 9.80
N GLY A 23 -33.63 -8.27 9.51
CA GLY A 23 -32.95 -7.61 8.40
C GLY A 23 -31.47 -8.02 8.32
N GLU A 24 -30.97 -8.18 7.09
CA GLU A 24 -29.58 -8.61 6.88
C GLU A 24 -28.65 -7.74 7.75
N PRO A 25 -27.84 -8.36 8.63
CA PRO A 25 -27.00 -7.60 9.53
C PRO A 25 -26.03 -6.78 8.68
N GLU A 26 -25.90 -5.50 8.99
CA GLU A 26 -24.84 -4.69 8.39
C GLU A 26 -23.50 -5.30 8.80
N ILE A 27 -22.89 -6.00 7.84
CA ILE A 27 -21.49 -6.40 7.94
C ILE A 27 -20.66 -5.11 8.02
N GLY A 28 -20.13 -4.86 9.22
CA GLY A 28 -19.31 -3.69 9.49
C GLY A 28 -18.05 -3.65 8.62
N GLY A 29 -17.21 -2.64 8.83
CA GLY A 29 -15.97 -2.54 8.09
C GLY A 29 -15.03 -1.51 8.68
N THR A 30 -13.92 -1.30 8.00
CA THR A 30 -12.96 -0.28 8.38
C THR A 30 -13.40 1.11 7.92
N GLY A 31 -12.88 2.16 8.55
CA GLY A 31 -13.25 3.54 8.29
C GLY A 31 -13.01 3.97 6.84
N VAL A 32 -12.13 3.30 6.11
CA VAL A 32 -11.85 3.56 4.68
C VAL A 32 -12.05 2.30 3.82
N LYS A 33 -12.99 1.41 4.17
CA LYS A 33 -13.24 0.14 3.46
C LYS A 33 -13.41 0.31 1.95
N GLU A 34 -14.08 1.39 1.52
CA GLU A 34 -14.36 1.66 0.10
C GLU A 34 -13.13 2.07 -0.70
N LEU A 35 -12.11 2.59 -0.03
CA LEU A 35 -10.83 3.00 -0.63
C LEU A 35 -9.73 1.96 -0.41
N SER A 36 -10.01 0.90 0.35
CA SER A 36 -9.04 -0.13 0.70
C SER A 36 -9.08 -1.28 -0.31
N GLY A 37 -7.91 -1.84 -0.59
CA GLY A 37 -7.76 -2.96 -1.51
C GLY A 37 -6.32 -3.20 -1.91
N GLU A 38 -6.13 -4.31 -2.62
CA GLU A 38 -4.94 -4.57 -3.41
C GLU A 38 -5.21 -4.23 -4.87
N TRP A 39 -4.22 -3.68 -5.56
CA TRP A 39 -4.38 -3.15 -6.91
C TRP A 39 -3.20 -3.56 -7.78
N TRP A 40 -3.52 -4.11 -8.96
CA TRP A 40 -2.56 -4.29 -10.02
C TRP A 40 -2.44 -2.99 -10.80
N VAL A 41 -1.25 -2.38 -10.79
CA VAL A 41 -1.00 -1.08 -11.41
C VAL A 41 0.17 -1.11 -12.37
N GLU A 42 -0.01 -0.42 -13.48
CA GLU A 42 1.03 -0.12 -14.46
C GLU A 42 1.61 1.27 -14.18
N LYS A 43 2.89 1.43 -14.49
CA LYS A 43 3.60 2.70 -14.33
C LYS A 43 3.78 3.42 -15.65
N TYR A 44 3.48 4.71 -15.64
CA TYR A 44 3.68 5.62 -16.77
C TYR A 44 4.54 6.81 -16.35
N ASP A 45 5.38 7.33 -17.23
CA ASP A 45 6.07 8.58 -16.97
C ASP A 45 5.15 9.81 -17.13
N ILE A 46 5.71 11.00 -16.91
CA ILE A 46 4.97 12.26 -17.01
C ILE A 46 4.42 12.55 -18.41
N ASN A 47 5.02 11.95 -19.45
CA ASN A 47 4.59 12.09 -20.83
C ASN A 47 3.52 11.04 -21.21
N GLY A 48 3.17 10.15 -20.28
CA GLY A 48 2.21 9.08 -20.50
C GLY A 48 2.82 7.85 -21.18
N GLU A 49 4.15 7.75 -21.26
CA GLU A 49 4.82 6.57 -21.80
C GLU A 49 4.82 5.46 -20.76
N PHE A 50 4.42 4.26 -21.16
CA PHE A 50 4.44 3.06 -20.33
C PHE A 50 5.88 2.68 -19.95
N LYS A 51 6.14 2.42 -18.66
CA LYS A 51 7.48 2.19 -18.10
C LYS A 51 7.70 0.80 -17.50
N GLY A 52 6.74 -0.11 -17.59
CA GLY A 52 6.88 -1.47 -17.08
C GLY A 52 5.54 -2.06 -16.66
N GLY A 53 5.51 -3.39 -16.54
CA GLY A 53 4.33 -4.24 -16.32
C GLY A 53 3.51 -3.93 -15.07
N TYR A 54 2.74 -4.92 -14.63
CA TYR A 54 1.91 -4.78 -13.45
C TYR A 54 2.73 -5.02 -12.18
N ASP A 55 2.61 -4.07 -11.26
CA ASP A 55 3.13 -4.19 -9.89
C ASP A 55 1.95 -4.13 -8.90
N LEU A 56 2.09 -4.81 -7.77
CA LEU A 56 1.06 -4.85 -6.74
C LEU A 56 1.23 -3.68 -5.76
N ILE A 57 0.14 -2.96 -5.50
CA ILE A 57 0.08 -1.96 -4.43
C ILE A 57 -1.08 -2.24 -3.50
N THR A 58 -1.02 -1.70 -2.28
CA THR A 58 -2.07 -1.83 -1.28
C THR A 58 -2.48 -0.48 -0.74
N THR A 59 -3.79 -0.29 -0.61
CA THR A 59 -4.40 0.76 0.20
C THR A 59 -5.15 0.14 1.37
N SER A 60 -4.99 0.67 2.57
CA SER A 60 -5.63 0.12 3.77
C SER A 60 -5.92 1.17 4.82
N SER A 61 -6.72 0.80 5.82
CA SER A 61 -6.91 1.62 7.01
C SER A 61 -5.64 1.76 7.83
N THR A 62 -5.49 2.90 8.48
CA THR A 62 -4.53 3.04 9.58
C THR A 62 -5.01 2.24 10.81
N ALA A 63 -4.12 2.00 11.76
CA ALA A 63 -4.48 1.38 13.04
C ALA A 63 -5.54 2.19 13.84
N LYS A 64 -5.62 3.51 13.61
CA LYS A 64 -6.65 4.38 14.20
C LYS A 64 -8.04 4.11 13.60
N ASN A 65 -8.10 3.51 12.42
CA ASN A 65 -9.34 3.21 11.69
C ASN A 65 -10.22 4.44 11.44
N SER A 66 -9.61 5.60 11.15
CA SER A 66 -10.33 6.83 10.82
C SER A 66 -10.78 6.83 9.37
N ALA A 67 -11.95 7.41 9.09
CA ALA A 67 -12.44 7.67 7.73
C ALA A 67 -11.67 8.78 6.98
N SER A 68 -10.78 9.50 7.68
CA SER A 68 -10.04 10.65 7.16
C SER A 68 -8.59 10.35 6.77
N GLU A 69 -8.08 9.15 7.06
CA GLU A 69 -6.70 8.77 6.74
C GLU A 69 -6.61 7.31 6.29
N LEU A 70 -5.68 7.05 5.36
CA LEU A 70 -5.38 5.71 4.86
C LEU A 70 -3.88 5.52 4.66
N LEU A 71 -3.44 4.25 4.60
CA LEU A 71 -2.08 3.86 4.26
C LEU A 71 -2.01 3.48 2.79
N PHE A 72 -1.00 3.99 2.08
CA PHE A 72 -0.63 3.60 0.74
C PHE A 72 0.74 2.92 0.80
N TYR A 73 0.81 1.68 0.31
CA TYR A 73 2.02 0.87 0.30
C TYR A 73 2.28 0.33 -1.10
N ASP A 74 3.48 0.57 -1.64
CA ASP A 74 3.88 0.12 -2.98
C ASP A 74 4.43 -1.32 -3.02
N GLN A 75 4.37 -2.04 -1.90
CA GLN A 75 4.97 -3.36 -1.71
C GLN A 75 6.47 -3.47 -2.10
N GLY A 76 7.18 -2.35 -2.14
CA GLY A 76 8.59 -2.29 -2.55
C GLY A 76 8.84 -2.15 -4.05
N HIS A 77 7.81 -2.09 -4.89
CA HIS A 77 7.93 -2.06 -6.36
C HIS A 77 8.39 -0.70 -6.91
N PHE A 78 7.99 0.42 -6.28
CA PHE A 78 8.29 1.78 -6.76
C PHE A 78 9.40 2.46 -5.97
N GLY A 79 10.38 1.66 -5.54
CA GLY A 79 11.51 2.09 -4.73
C GLY A 79 11.17 2.30 -3.27
N GLY A 80 10.13 1.60 -2.78
CA GLY A 80 9.77 1.57 -1.37
C GLY A 80 9.02 2.83 -0.95
N ILE A 81 7.71 2.72 -0.91
CA ILE A 81 6.76 3.77 -0.55
C ILE A 81 5.78 3.16 0.44
N ASN A 82 5.72 3.74 1.62
CA ASN A 82 4.72 3.50 2.64
C ASN A 82 4.35 4.85 3.25
N VAL A 83 3.21 5.41 2.87
CA VAL A 83 2.80 6.76 3.28
C VAL A 83 1.39 6.75 3.84
N LYS A 84 1.14 7.67 4.77
CA LYS A 84 -0.20 7.98 5.23
C LYS A 84 -0.75 9.15 4.41
N LEU A 85 -1.96 8.99 3.88
CA LEU A 85 -2.64 9.98 3.04
C LEU A 85 -3.99 10.35 3.64
N ASN A 86 -4.49 11.53 3.31
CA ASN A 86 -5.84 11.98 3.68
C ASN A 86 -6.85 11.34 2.73
N SER A 87 -7.96 10.83 3.25
CA SER A 87 -9.04 10.22 2.47
C SER A 87 -10.26 11.14 2.36
N ASP A 88 -10.92 11.06 1.20
CA ASP A 88 -12.25 11.59 0.96
C ASP A 88 -13.15 10.48 0.41
N LEU A 89 -14.02 9.96 1.27
CA LEU A 89 -14.94 8.86 0.94
C LEU A 89 -16.06 9.30 0.01
N THR A 90 -16.41 10.58 -0.01
CA THR A 90 -17.47 11.11 -0.88
C THR A 90 -17.00 11.16 -2.32
N ASN A 91 -15.75 11.60 -2.52
CA ASN A 91 -15.17 11.78 -3.86
C ASN A 91 -14.38 10.56 -4.36
N PHE A 92 -14.20 9.55 -3.51
CA PHE A 92 -13.34 8.39 -3.74
C PHE A 92 -11.89 8.78 -4.07
N THR A 93 -11.39 9.78 -3.37
CA THR A 93 -10.04 10.32 -3.57
C THR A 93 -9.20 10.22 -2.32
N PHE A 94 -7.90 10.30 -2.51
CA PHE A 94 -6.97 10.47 -1.41
C PHE A 94 -5.72 11.20 -1.86
N SER A 95 -5.19 12.00 -0.96
CA SER A 95 -4.13 12.95 -1.28
C SER A 95 -3.25 13.24 -0.08
N GLY A 96 -2.08 13.79 -0.36
CA GLY A 96 -1.16 14.23 0.67
C GLY A 96 -0.12 15.12 0.06
N THR A 97 0.35 16.10 0.83
CA THR A 97 1.39 17.04 0.40
C THR A 97 2.53 16.98 1.39
N ASN A 98 3.77 16.88 0.90
CA ASN A 98 4.98 16.72 1.71
C ASN A 98 4.86 15.59 2.73
N VAL A 99 4.28 14.46 2.31
CA VAL A 99 4.08 13.31 3.19
C VAL A 99 5.40 12.59 3.42
N LEU A 100 5.64 12.22 4.69
CA LEU A 100 6.79 11.44 5.08
C LEU A 100 6.59 9.99 4.64
N ASN A 101 7.57 9.46 3.90
CA ASN A 101 7.63 8.03 3.60
C ASN A 101 8.15 7.28 4.83
N GLN A 102 7.31 6.39 5.36
CA GLN A 102 7.61 5.50 6.47
C GLN A 102 8.34 4.24 6.02
N TYR A 103 8.52 4.04 4.70
CA TYR A 103 9.34 2.96 4.20
C TYR A 103 10.81 3.24 4.54
N VAL A 104 11.29 2.55 5.57
CA VAL A 104 12.71 2.52 5.92
C VAL A 104 13.28 1.22 5.36
N ARG A 105 14.10 1.32 4.31
CA ARG A 105 15.02 0.24 3.98
C ARG A 105 16.29 0.53 4.75
N GLU A 106 16.49 -0.10 5.90
CA GLU A 106 17.78 -0.10 6.58
C GLU A 106 18.78 -0.82 5.68
N LYS A 107 19.45 -0.08 4.79
CA LYS A 107 20.59 -0.61 4.07
C LYS A 107 21.76 -0.66 5.04
N ILE A 108 22.08 -1.87 5.49
CA ILE A 108 23.29 -2.14 6.25
C ILE A 108 24.46 -2.01 5.28
N LEU A 109 25.36 -1.06 5.55
CA LEU A 109 26.59 -0.89 4.79
C LEU A 109 27.43 -2.17 4.87
N ASN A 110 28.00 -2.61 3.76
CA ASN A 110 28.73 -3.88 3.73
C ASN A 110 29.95 -3.83 4.70
N PRO A 111 30.00 -4.67 5.74
CA PRO A 111 31.07 -4.60 6.73
C PRO A 111 32.42 -5.10 6.20
N ARG A 112 32.49 -5.60 4.97
CA ARG A 112 33.69 -6.21 4.37
C ARG A 112 33.99 -5.62 3.00
N VAL A 113 34.49 -4.39 3.00
CA VAL A 113 34.93 -3.68 1.79
C VAL A 113 36.33 -3.08 1.98
N PRO A 114 37.11 -2.90 0.89
CA PRO A 114 38.39 -2.19 0.96
C PRO A 114 38.22 -0.77 1.51
N LEU A 115 39.23 -0.28 2.23
CA LEU A 115 39.30 1.13 2.61
C LEU A 115 39.25 2.01 1.37
N GLY A 116 38.56 3.14 1.50
CA GLY A 116 38.29 4.05 0.40
C GLY A 116 37.06 3.71 -0.44
N THR A 117 36.44 2.53 -0.24
CA THR A 117 35.15 2.20 -0.87
C THR A 117 34.09 3.22 -0.47
N ILE A 118 33.32 3.70 -1.44
CA ILE A 118 32.16 4.57 -1.23
C ILE A 118 30.91 3.70 -1.34
N ASP A 119 30.03 3.80 -0.36
CA ASP A 119 28.70 3.19 -0.38
C ASP A 119 27.66 4.20 0.12
N SER A 120 26.38 3.98 -0.19
CA SER A 120 25.31 4.92 0.10
C SER A 120 24.14 4.30 0.84
N THR A 121 23.45 5.10 1.64
CA THR A 121 22.19 4.74 2.29
C THR A 121 21.16 5.86 2.09
N SER A 122 19.87 5.50 2.04
CA SER A 122 18.79 6.47 1.93
C SER A 122 18.28 6.81 3.32
N LYS A 123 18.32 8.10 3.71
CA LYS A 123 17.94 8.56 5.07
C LYS A 123 16.46 8.90 5.21
N GLY A 124 15.78 9.11 4.09
CA GLY A 124 14.38 9.46 4.09
C GLY A 124 13.93 9.80 2.68
N ARG A 125 12.67 9.49 2.41
CA ARG A 125 11.98 9.89 1.19
C ARG A 125 10.78 10.73 1.62
N SER A 126 10.68 11.93 1.09
CA SER A 126 9.46 12.71 1.19
C SER A 126 8.86 12.81 -0.21
N ILE A 127 7.55 12.76 -0.29
CA ILE A 127 6.85 12.77 -1.57
C ILE A 127 6.03 14.03 -1.61
N SER A 128 6.27 14.85 -2.63
CA SER A 128 5.80 16.23 -2.65
C SER A 128 4.29 16.28 -2.73
N SER A 129 3.68 15.46 -3.58
CA SER A 129 2.23 15.28 -3.56
C SER A 129 1.78 13.92 -4.09
N TYR A 130 0.60 13.54 -3.61
CA TYR A 130 -0.20 12.43 -4.11
C TYR A 130 -1.57 12.96 -4.51
N ASP A 131 -2.02 12.59 -5.70
CA ASP A 131 -3.40 12.76 -6.12
C ASP A 131 -3.91 11.43 -6.66
N LEU A 132 -4.82 10.81 -5.92
CA LEU A 132 -5.38 9.51 -6.24
C LEU A 132 -6.89 9.58 -6.35
N LYS A 133 -7.40 8.79 -7.29
CA LYS A 133 -8.83 8.60 -7.49
C LYS A 133 -9.15 7.16 -7.81
N ILE A 134 -10.17 6.65 -7.13
CA ILE A 134 -10.78 5.35 -7.42
C ILE A 134 -12.05 5.60 -8.21
N TYR A 135 -12.26 4.79 -9.25
CA TYR A 135 -13.49 4.78 -10.02
C TYR A 135 -14.15 3.42 -9.89
N LYS A 136 -15.35 3.42 -9.29
CA LYS A 136 -16.09 2.20 -9.01
C LYS A 136 -16.58 1.52 -10.28
N ASN A 137 -16.38 0.21 -10.37
CA ASN A 137 -16.92 -0.65 -11.44
C ASN A 137 -16.66 -0.10 -12.86
N LYS A 138 -15.45 0.39 -13.13
CA LYS A 138 -15.12 1.07 -14.39
C LYS A 138 -14.34 0.24 -15.39
N ILE A 139 -13.72 -0.85 -14.97
CA ILE A 139 -12.87 -1.66 -15.83
C ILE A 139 -13.35 -3.10 -15.84
N LYS A 140 -13.14 -3.76 -16.98
CA LYS A 140 -13.37 -5.19 -17.15
C LYS A 140 -12.01 -5.87 -17.18
N THR A 141 -11.79 -6.84 -16.29
CA THR A 141 -10.53 -7.57 -16.17
C THR A 141 -10.40 -8.65 -17.24
N LEU A 142 -9.27 -9.37 -17.28
CA LEU A 142 -9.00 -10.43 -18.25
C LEU A 142 -9.99 -11.60 -18.10
N SER A 143 -10.37 -11.91 -16.86
CA SER A 143 -11.42 -12.88 -16.51
C SER A 143 -12.84 -12.40 -16.85
N ASN A 144 -12.98 -11.22 -17.49
CA ASN A 144 -14.24 -10.56 -17.81
C ASN A 144 -15.05 -10.07 -16.59
N VAL A 145 -14.44 -9.96 -15.42
CA VAL A 145 -15.09 -9.44 -14.20
C VAL A 145 -15.04 -7.91 -14.19
N ILE A 146 -16.13 -7.27 -13.76
CA ILE A 146 -16.17 -5.83 -13.54
C ILE A 146 -15.45 -5.52 -12.24
N SER A 147 -14.47 -4.61 -12.28
CA SER A 147 -13.65 -4.23 -11.13
C SER A 147 -13.55 -2.70 -10.99
N ASP A 148 -13.12 -2.26 -9.81
CA ASP A 148 -12.77 -0.87 -9.53
C ASP A 148 -11.45 -0.53 -10.24
N SER A 149 -11.32 0.69 -10.76
CA SER A 149 -10.05 1.20 -11.28
C SER A 149 -9.44 2.25 -10.37
N ILE A 150 -8.11 2.37 -10.43
CA ILE A 150 -7.35 3.34 -9.66
C ILE A 150 -6.45 4.16 -10.59
N SER A 151 -6.37 5.46 -10.34
CA SER A 151 -5.44 6.37 -11.00
C SER A 151 -4.69 7.18 -9.95
N ILE A 152 -3.39 7.29 -10.13
CA ILE A 152 -2.47 7.87 -9.17
C ILE A 152 -1.51 8.78 -9.90
N LYS A 153 -1.40 10.02 -9.42
CA LYS A 153 -0.30 10.91 -9.76
C LYS A 153 0.62 11.02 -8.55
N VAL A 154 1.88 10.68 -8.73
CA VAL A 154 2.92 10.89 -7.74
C VAL A 154 3.81 12.02 -8.22
N GLU A 155 3.74 13.16 -7.53
CA GLU A 155 4.64 14.28 -7.81
C GLU A 155 5.94 14.12 -7.03
N THR A 156 7.01 14.57 -7.67
CA THR A 156 8.41 14.62 -7.23
C THR A 156 8.72 14.01 -5.86
N ALA A 157 9.33 12.82 -5.87
CA ALA A 157 9.89 12.27 -4.63
C ALA A 157 11.26 12.92 -4.38
N LYS A 158 11.40 13.58 -3.23
CA LYS A 158 12.68 14.07 -2.71
C LYS A 158 13.29 12.97 -1.85
N ILE A 159 14.46 12.50 -2.24
CA ILE A 159 15.21 11.47 -1.52
C ILE A 159 16.49 12.11 -0.99
N GLU A 160 16.74 11.95 0.30
CA GLU A 160 18.04 12.27 0.89
C GLU A 160 18.89 10.99 0.92
N VAL A 161 20.05 11.06 0.27
CA VAL A 161 21.01 9.96 0.16
C VAL A 161 22.32 10.38 0.82
N ASP A 162 22.73 9.63 1.82
CA ASP A 162 24.02 9.79 2.49
C ASP A 162 25.05 8.88 1.82
N PHE A 163 26.24 9.43 1.56
CA PHE A 163 27.38 8.71 0.99
C PHE A 163 28.45 8.56 2.07
N TYR A 164 28.85 7.32 2.35
CA TYR A 164 29.85 6.98 3.33
C TYR A 164 31.09 6.44 2.64
N LYS A 165 32.25 6.73 3.22
CA LYS A 165 33.54 6.16 2.81
C LYS A 165 34.05 5.23 3.90
N ALA A 166 34.47 4.03 3.51
CA ALA A 166 35.19 3.11 4.39
C ALA A 166 36.51 3.76 4.82
N SER A 167 36.60 4.18 6.09
CA SER A 167 37.68 5.04 6.57
C SER A 167 38.70 4.30 7.41
N SER A 168 38.28 3.26 8.13
CA SER A 168 39.19 2.38 8.88
C SER A 168 38.58 1.01 9.12
N TYR A 169 39.40 0.06 9.58
CA TYR A 169 38.93 -1.21 10.11
C TYR A 169 38.99 -1.18 11.63
N ASN A 170 37.97 -1.72 12.28
CA ASN A 170 38.04 -2.17 13.66
C ASN A 170 38.26 -3.70 13.64
N ILE A 171 39.24 -4.17 14.40
CA ILE A 171 39.60 -5.59 14.50
C ILE A 171 39.41 -5.99 15.95
N GLU A 172 38.44 -6.86 16.21
CA GLU A 172 38.17 -7.39 17.54
C GLU A 172 38.54 -8.88 17.59
N LYS A 173 39.20 -9.28 18.68
CA LYS A 173 39.49 -10.70 18.92
C LYS A 173 38.32 -11.33 19.66
N LEU A 174 37.65 -12.28 19.01
CA LEU A 174 36.56 -13.03 19.59
C LEU A 174 37.07 -14.02 20.65
N LYS A 175 36.18 -14.41 21.58
CA LYS A 175 36.49 -15.35 22.66
C LYS A 175 37.02 -16.71 22.19
N ASN A 176 36.66 -17.12 20.96
CA ASN A 176 37.13 -18.36 20.33
C ASN A 176 38.48 -18.20 19.59
N GLY A 177 39.15 -17.05 19.73
CA GLY A 177 40.42 -16.77 19.06
C GLY A 177 40.31 -16.31 17.61
N LYS A 178 39.11 -16.30 17.01
CA LYS A 178 38.89 -15.72 15.67
C LYS A 178 38.99 -14.19 15.74
N LEU A 179 39.46 -13.59 14.66
CA LEU A 179 39.37 -12.15 14.46
C LEU A 179 38.04 -11.83 13.78
N ASP A 180 37.33 -10.84 14.32
CA ASP A 180 36.24 -10.18 13.62
C ASP A 180 36.74 -8.83 13.10
N THR A 181 36.37 -8.50 11.86
CA THR A 181 36.80 -7.27 11.21
C THR A 181 35.56 -6.54 10.74
N THR A 182 35.39 -5.33 11.26
CA THR A 182 34.30 -4.43 10.89
C THR A 182 34.87 -3.16 10.27
N VAL A 183 34.15 -2.59 9.31
CA VAL A 183 34.53 -1.33 8.67
C VAL A 183 33.89 -0.17 9.42
N ASN A 184 34.69 0.83 9.77
CA ASN A 184 34.18 2.14 10.18
C ASN A 184 33.87 2.97 8.95
N TRP A 185 32.72 3.61 8.98
CA TRP A 185 32.19 4.41 7.88
C TRP A 185 32.16 5.88 8.28
N THR A 186 32.71 6.74 7.42
CA THR A 186 32.67 8.20 7.61
C THR A 186 31.77 8.82 6.56
N LEU A 187 30.74 9.55 7.01
CA LEU A 187 29.86 10.32 6.14
C LEU A 187 30.70 11.34 5.35
N GLN A 188 30.59 11.30 4.03
CA GLN A 188 31.25 12.25 3.14
C GLN A 188 30.31 13.39 2.79
N GLU A 189 29.10 13.06 2.37
CA GLU A 189 28.12 14.03 1.90
C GLU A 189 26.70 13.47 1.97
N THR A 190 25.73 14.38 1.99
CA THR A 190 24.30 14.10 1.82
C THR A 190 23.83 14.79 0.54
N LYS A 191 23.26 14.04 -0.41
CA LYS A 191 22.67 14.59 -1.63
C LYS A 191 21.15 14.50 -1.57
N LYS A 192 20.51 15.55 -2.08
CA LYS A 192 19.07 15.57 -2.38
C LYS A 192 18.89 15.15 -3.83
N GLN A 193 18.18 14.05 -4.05
CA GLN A 193 17.78 13.61 -5.37
C GLN A 193 16.28 13.83 -5.55
N GLU A 194 15.92 14.50 -6.63
CA GLU A 194 14.53 14.60 -7.07
C GLU A 194 14.25 13.53 -8.11
N LYS A 195 13.22 12.72 -7.89
CA LYS A 195 12.70 11.81 -8.92
C LYS A 195 11.62 12.51 -9.71
N SER A 196 11.65 12.31 -11.03
CA SER A 196 10.60 12.77 -11.93
C SER A 196 9.22 12.25 -11.50
N PRO A 197 8.17 13.05 -11.70
CA PRO A 197 6.80 12.61 -11.46
C PRO A 197 6.43 11.43 -12.36
N PHE A 198 5.50 10.60 -11.89
CA PHE A 198 4.98 9.45 -12.63
C PHE A 198 3.51 9.23 -12.32
N TYR A 199 2.84 8.48 -13.19
CA TYR A 199 1.46 8.03 -13.00
C TYR A 199 1.43 6.52 -12.75
N LEU A 200 0.50 6.09 -11.91
CA LEU A 200 0.10 4.69 -11.83
C LEU A 200 -1.37 4.58 -12.23
N ARG A 201 -1.70 3.55 -13.01
CA ARG A 201 -3.07 3.25 -13.41
C ARG A 201 -3.30 1.75 -13.33
N GLY A 202 -4.47 1.34 -12.88
CA GLY A 202 -4.72 -0.07 -12.68
C GLY A 202 -6.11 -0.42 -12.21
N TYR A 203 -6.25 -1.63 -11.70
CA TYR A 203 -7.52 -2.20 -11.26
C TYR A 203 -7.39 -2.96 -9.95
N LYS A 204 -8.51 -3.09 -9.23
CA LYS A 204 -8.57 -3.83 -7.98
C LYS A 204 -8.38 -5.32 -8.25
N ARG A 205 -7.45 -5.93 -7.53
CA ARG A 205 -7.14 -7.36 -7.63
C ARG A 205 -8.39 -8.19 -7.33
N THR A 206 -8.69 -9.13 -8.22
CA THR A 206 -9.91 -9.95 -8.15
C THR A 206 -9.68 -11.28 -7.44
N GLY A 207 -8.43 -11.77 -7.41
CA GLY A 207 -8.08 -13.09 -6.89
C GLY A 207 -8.33 -14.24 -7.86
N PHE A 208 -8.83 -13.95 -9.08
CA PHE A 208 -8.88 -14.93 -10.17
C PHE A 208 -7.50 -15.08 -10.79
N LEU A 209 -7.06 -16.32 -11.00
CA LEU A 209 -5.72 -16.61 -11.50
C LEU A 209 -5.45 -15.95 -12.86
N GLU A 210 -6.49 -15.78 -13.69
CA GLU A 210 -6.42 -15.14 -14.99
C GLU A 210 -6.13 -13.63 -14.94
N ASP A 211 -6.35 -13.00 -13.78
CA ASP A 211 -6.16 -11.55 -13.57
C ASP A 211 -4.87 -11.21 -12.80
N GLU A 212 -4.09 -12.22 -12.40
CA GLU A 212 -2.83 -12.08 -11.67
C GLU A 212 -1.63 -11.83 -12.60
N HIS A 213 -0.59 -11.17 -12.09
CA HIS A 213 0.63 -10.78 -12.82
C HIS A 213 1.92 -11.15 -12.09
#